data_AF-A0A7L3IAX4-F1
#
_entry.id   AF-A0A7L3IAX4-F1
#
_cell.length_a   1.000
_cell.length_b   1.000
_cell.length_c   1.000
_cell.angle_alpha   90.00
_cell.angle_beta   90.00
_cell.angle_gamma   90.00
#
_symmetry.space_group_name_H-M   'P 1'
#
loop_
_entity.id
_entity.type
_entity.pdbx_description
1 polymer ?
#
loop_
_entity_poly.entity_id
_entity_poly.type
_entity_poly.pdbx_seq_one_letter_code
_entity_poly.pdbx_strand_id
1 'polypeptide(L)' 'GFKTCVLTNNWVDDGAGRFRTAAVLQRLRSRFDLVLESCRIGMRKPDPGIYSYALEVLQAEPREV' A
#
# COMPACT_ATOMS: atom_id res chain seq x y z
N GLY A 1 0.95 -2.43 -20.30
CA GLY A 1 1.77 -1.65 -19.34
C GLY A 1 1.92 -2.46 -18.06
N PHE A 2 2.83 -2.09 -17.17
CA PHE A 2 2.98 -2.75 -15.86
C PHE A 2 1.91 -2.25 -14.88
N LYS A 3 1.35 -3.15 -14.07
CA LYS A 3 0.59 -2.76 -12.87
C LYS A 3 1.57 -2.33 -11.79
N THR A 4 1.28 -1.24 -11.12
CA THR A 4 2.16 -0.62 -10.12
C THR A 4 1.45 -0.52 -8.78
N CYS A 5 2.12 -0.95 -7.70
CA CYS A 5 1.55 -0.96 -6.36
C CYS A 5 2.54 -0.41 -5.34
N VAL A 6 2.03 0.40 -4.40
CA VAL A 6 2.75 0.80 -3.19
C VAL A 6 2.27 -0.06 -2.03
N LEU A 7 3.15 -0.89 -1.47
CA LEU A 7 2.90 -1.65 -0.25
C LEU A 7 3.64 -1.02 0.93
N THR A 8 2.92 -0.38 1.85
CA THR A 8 3.53 0.43 2.92
C THR A 8 3.19 -0.06 4.33
N ASN A 9 4.20 -0.05 5.20
CA ASN A 9 4.00 -0.15 6.64
C ASN A 9 3.80 1.28 7.18
N ASN A 10 2.56 1.72 7.32
CA ASN A 10 2.21 3.06 7.78
C ASN A 10 1.20 3.02 8.95
N TRP A 11 0.91 4.19 9.51
CA TRP A 11 -0.07 4.42 10.56
C TRP A 11 -1.11 5.44 10.12
N VAL A 12 -2.24 5.49 10.84
CA VAL A 12 -3.20 6.59 10.71
C VAL A 12 -2.60 7.79 11.41
N ASP A 13 -2.22 8.82 10.65
CA ASP A 13 -1.67 10.07 11.20
C ASP A 13 -2.80 10.98 11.68
N ASP A 14 -2.99 11.04 13.00
CA ASP A 14 -3.94 11.90 13.71
C ASP A 14 -3.28 13.15 14.31
N GLY A 15 -1.98 13.34 14.09
CA GLY A 15 -1.19 14.45 14.62
C GLY A 15 -1.24 15.73 13.78
N ALA A 16 -0.44 16.72 14.19
CA ALA A 16 -0.31 18.00 13.47
C ALA A 16 0.21 17.84 12.03
N GLY A 17 0.92 16.74 11.74
CA GLY A 17 1.46 16.39 10.43
C GLY A 17 0.44 15.78 9.45
N ARG A 18 -0.79 15.49 9.88
CA ARG A 18 -1.78 14.71 9.10
C ARG A 18 -2.01 15.20 7.68
N PHE A 19 -2.02 16.52 7.47
CA PHE A 19 -2.23 17.09 6.14
C PHE A 19 -1.06 16.82 5.19
N ARG A 20 0.18 16.80 5.71
CA ARG A 20 1.36 16.46 4.91
C ARG A 20 1.32 14.99 4.50
N THR A 21 1.02 14.10 5.46
CA THR A 21 0.89 12.66 5.21
C THR A 21 -0.22 12.37 4.20
N ALA A 22 -1.39 13.00 4.37
CA ALA A 22 -2.50 12.90 3.42
C ALA A 22 -2.12 13.38 2.02
N ALA A 23 -1.40 14.50 1.90
CA ALA A 23 -0.97 15.03 0.61
C ALA A 23 0.05 14.12 -0.11
N VAL A 24 0.88 13.37 0.63
CA VAL A 24 1.77 12.35 0.05
C VAL A 24 0.97 11.15 -0.43
N LEU A 25 0.08 10.61 0.41
CA LEU A 25 -0.77 9.47 0.06
C LEU A 25 -1.67 9.77 -1.14
N GLN A 26 -2.23 10.98 -1.23
CA GLN A 26 -3.01 11.42 -2.38
C GLN A 26 -2.17 11.41 -3.67
N ARG A 27 -0.93 11.89 -3.62
CA ARG A 27 -0.03 11.85 -4.78
C ARG A 27 0.31 10.41 -5.19
N LEU A 28 0.55 9.51 -4.23
CA LEU A 28 0.78 8.09 -4.53
C LEU A 28 -0.45 7.47 -5.20
N ARG A 29 -1.65 7.67 -4.66
CA ARG A 29 -2.90 7.15 -5.25
C ARG A 29 -3.20 7.71 -6.65
N SER A 30 -2.65 8.87 -7.00
CA SER A 30 -2.80 9.44 -8.34
C SER A 30 -1.82 8.88 -9.39
N ARG A 31 -0.78 8.15 -8.96
CA ARG A 31 0.32 7.69 -9.82
C ARG A 31 0.47 6.18 -9.89
N PHE A 32 -0.08 5.47 -8.92
CA PHE A 32 0.00 4.02 -8.81
C PHE A 32 -1.39 3.42 -8.90
N ASP A 33 -1.49 2.25 -9.52
CA ASP A 33 -2.76 1.52 -9.67
C ASP A 33 -3.32 1.11 -8.31
N LEU A 34 -2.43 0.81 -7.35
CA LEU A 34 -2.79 0.40 -6.00
C LEU A 34 -1.89 1.04 -4.94
N VAL A 35 -2.49 1.39 -3.80
CA VAL A 35 -1.77 1.80 -2.58
C VAL A 35 -2.34 1.02 -1.41
N LEU A 36 -1.56 0.05 -0.92
CA LEU A 36 -1.90 -0.87 0.15
C LEU A 36 -1.25 -0.42 1.45
N GLU A 37 -2.09 -0.04 2.41
CA GLU A 37 -1.69 0.54 3.69
C GLU A 37 -1.85 -0.46 4.83
N SER A 38 -0.77 -0.78 5.54
CA SER A 38 -0.82 -1.75 6.65
C SER A 38 -1.84 -1.39 7.72
N CYS A 39 -2.01 -0.09 8.02
CA CYS A 39 -2.97 0.37 9.03
C CYS A 39 -4.43 0.16 8.61
N ARG A 40 -4.69 -0.08 7.32
CA ARG A 40 -6.03 -0.37 6.78
C ARG A 40 -6.27 -1.87 6.61
N ILE A 41 -5.22 -2.60 6.24
CA ILE A 41 -5.28 -4.05 5.97
C ILE A 41 -5.22 -4.85 7.28
N GLY A 42 -4.60 -4.31 8.33
CA GLY A 42 -4.41 -5.03 9.60
C GLY A 42 -3.24 -6.02 9.58
N MET A 43 -2.47 -6.07 8.48
CA MET A 43 -1.24 -6.84 8.35
C MET A 43 -0.09 -5.90 8.02
N ARG A 44 1.13 -6.24 8.46
CA ARG A 44 2.34 -5.44 8.19
C ARG A 44 3.48 -6.34 7.75
N LYS A 45 4.38 -5.85 6.90
CA LYS A 45 5.62 -6.55 6.59
C LYS A 45 6.44 -6.76 7.88
N PRO A 46 7.06 -7.93 8.09
CA PRO A 46 7.27 -9.02 7.13
C PRO A 46 6.25 -10.18 7.22
N ASP A 47 5.04 -9.96 7.75
CA ASP A 47 4.00 -11.00 7.78
C ASP A 47 3.74 -11.56 6.37
N PRO A 48 3.87 -12.88 6.13
CA PRO A 48 3.62 -13.49 4.82
C PRO A 48 2.23 -13.15 4.22
N GLY A 49 1.21 -13.00 5.07
CA GLY A 49 -0.16 -12.71 4.67
C GLY A 49 -0.30 -11.39 3.92
N ILE A 50 0.54 -10.38 4.23
CA ILE A 50 0.50 -9.10 3.51
C ILE A 50 0.94 -9.23 2.05
N TYR A 51 1.88 -10.14 1.77
CA TYR A 51 2.37 -10.38 0.42
C TYR A 51 1.35 -11.18 -0.40
N SER A 52 0.77 -12.22 0.21
CA SER A 52 -0.32 -12.99 -0.42
C SER A 52 -1.51 -12.09 -0.76
N TYR A 53 -1.92 -11.22 0.16
CA TYR A 53 -2.98 -10.25 -0.07
C TYR A 53 -2.62 -9.26 -1.18
N ALA A 54 -1.38 -8.75 -1.23
CA ALA A 54 -0.95 -7.84 -2.28
C ALA A 54 -1.01 -8.49 -3.67
N LEU A 55 -0.60 -9.75 -3.79
CA LEU A 55 -0.67 -10.52 -5.04
C LEU A 55 -2.12 -10.78 -5.47
N GLU A 56 -3.00 -11.12 -4.52
CA GLU A 56 -4.44 -11.31 -4.78
C GLU A 56 -5.08 -10.04 -5.34
N VAL A 57 -4.85 -8.88 -4.72
CA VAL A 57 -5.41 -7.60 -5.16
C VAL A 57 -4.78 -7.13 -6.48
N LEU A 58 -3.49 -7.40 -6.70
CA LEU A 58 -2.82 -7.13 -7.97
C LEU A 58 -3.30 -8.05 -9.10
N GLN A 59 -3.90 -9.19 -8.75
CA GLN A 59 -4.20 -10.30 -9.67
C GLN A 59 -2.95 -10.73 -10.43
N ALA A 60 -1.87 -10.99 -9.69
CA ALA A 60 -0.57 -11.36 -10.22
C ALA A 60 -0.01 -12.58 -9.49
N GLU A 61 0.75 -13.40 -10.20
CA GLU A 61 1.50 -14.51 -9.63
C GLU A 61 2.81 -14.02 -9.01
N PRO A 62 3.36 -14.69 -7.97
CA PRO A 62 4.62 -14.28 -7.35
C PRO A 62 5.80 -14.13 -8.32
N ARG A 63 5.81 -14.89 -9.41
CA ARG A 63 6.87 -14.88 -10.44
C ARG A 63 6.79 -13.69 -11.40
N GLU A 64 5.73 -12.90 -11.33
CA GLU A 64 5.46 -11.77 -12.22
C GLU A 64 5.77 -10.41 -11.56
N VAL A 65 6.15 -10.40 -10.29
CA VAL A 65 6.37 -9.21 -9.45
C VAL A 65 7.83 -9.05 -9.07
#